data_AF-A0A7C3LJ46-F1
#
_entry.id   AF-A0A7C3LJ46-F1
#
_cell.length_a   1.000
_cell.length_b   1.000
_cell.length_c   1.000
_cell.angle_alpha   90.00
_cell.angle_beta   90.00
_cell.angle_gamma   90.00
#
_symmetry.space_group_name_H-M   'P 1'
#
loop_
_entity.id
_entity.type
_entity.pdbx_description
1 polymer ?
#
loop_
_entity_poly.entity_id
_entity_poly.type
_entity_poly.pdbx_seq_one_letter_code
_entity_poly.pdbx_strand_id
1 'polypeptide(L)'
;MSSSTKLTQSLVDVAMGRRPADLVIRGGRWICVQSGEILPDTDVAIVSGHIAFVGSDASHTIGKKTKVIDAKAKYLVPGLLDAHMHVESGMVTVTEFVRAVAVRGTTGMFIDPHEIANVFGLKGVKLMVDEALKQPIHVWVQMPSCVPSAPGLET
;
A
#
# COMPACT_ATOMS: atom_id res chain seq x y z
N MET A 1 2.63 14.00 13.09
CA MET A 1 3.64 13.56 12.10
C MET A 1 5.02 13.87 12.65
N SER A 2 5.94 12.91 12.66
CA SER A 2 7.35 13.19 12.95
C SER A 2 7.85 14.24 11.95
N SER A 3 8.65 15.23 12.37
CA SER A 3 9.25 16.14 11.39
C SER A 3 10.07 15.32 10.40
N SER A 4 10.05 15.69 9.12
CA SER A 4 10.76 14.96 8.05
C SER A 4 12.20 14.61 8.46
N THR A 5 12.90 15.56 9.10
CA THR A 5 14.26 15.38 9.64
C THR A 5 14.40 14.24 10.66
N LYS A 6 13.45 14.10 11.60
CA LYS A 6 13.48 13.04 12.62
C LYS A 6 13.27 11.66 12.00
N LEU A 7 12.41 11.56 10.97
CA LEU A 7 12.22 10.32 10.23
C LEU A 7 13.51 9.95 9.48
N THR A 8 14.08 10.89 8.73
CA THR A 8 15.34 10.66 8.00
C THR A 8 16.45 10.20 8.93
N GLN A 9 16.63 10.85 10.08
CA GLN A 9 17.63 10.45 11.06
C GLN A 9 17.37 9.02 11.58
N SER A 10 16.11 8.67 11.87
CA SER A 10 15.75 7.32 12.30
C SER A 10 16.03 6.25 11.23
N LEU A 11 15.80 6.56 9.95
CA LEU A 11 16.11 5.64 8.85
C LEU A 11 17.61 5.38 8.76
N VAL A 12 18.42 6.45 8.83
CA VAL A 12 19.88 6.34 8.80
C VAL A 12 20.38 5.58 10.03
N ASP A 13 19.87 5.86 11.22
CA ASP A 13 20.29 5.18 12.45
C ASP A 13 20.00 3.68 12.41
N VAL A 14 18.86 3.27 11.84
CA VAL A 14 18.53 1.86 11.65
C VAL A 14 19.41 1.22 10.57
N ALA A 15 19.54 1.86 9.41
CA ALA A 15 20.39 1.35 8.32
C ALA A 15 21.84 1.13 8.76
N MET A 16 22.35 2.01 9.63
CA MET A 16 23.70 1.95 10.19
C MET A 16 23.83 1.05 11.44
N GLY A 17 22.76 0.40 11.90
CA GLY A 17 22.77 -0.47 13.08
C GLY A 17 22.92 0.25 14.43
N ARG A 18 22.79 1.59 14.47
CA ARG A 18 22.79 2.38 15.71
C ARG A 18 21.49 2.22 16.50
N ARG A 19 20.43 1.82 15.82
CA ARG A 19 19.10 1.59 16.37
C ARG A 19 18.49 0.33 15.76
N PRO A 20 17.74 -0.48 16.51
CA PRO A 20 17.02 -1.61 15.94
C PRO A 20 15.82 -1.17 15.09
N ALA A 21 15.50 -1.98 14.07
CA ALA A 21 14.31 -1.86 13.24
C ALA A 21 13.05 -2.33 13.98
N ASP A 22 11.87 -1.90 13.52
CA ASP A 22 10.59 -2.39 14.04
C ASP A 22 10.26 -3.78 13.47
N LEU A 23 10.56 -3.97 12.17
CA LEU A 23 10.33 -5.20 11.42
C LEU A 23 11.53 -5.49 10.51
N VAL A 24 11.93 -6.76 10.44
CA VAL A 24 12.87 -7.27 9.43
C VAL A 24 12.25 -8.46 8.72
N ILE A 25 12.24 -8.44 7.39
CA ILE A 25 11.87 -9.58 6.53
C ILE A 25 13.17 -10.18 6.01
N ARG A 26 13.40 -11.50 6.18
CA ARG A 26 14.70 -12.12 5.90
C ARG A 26 14.67 -13.19 4.82
N GLY A 27 15.77 -13.32 4.07
CA GLY A 27 16.05 -14.43 3.16
C GLY A 27 15.10 -14.53 1.97
N GLY A 28 14.46 -13.43 1.59
CA GLY A 28 13.52 -13.41 0.47
C GLY A 28 14.23 -13.29 -0.88
N ARG A 29 13.53 -13.70 -1.95
CA ARG A 29 13.97 -13.43 -3.33
C ARG A 29 13.34 -12.13 -3.81
N TRP A 30 14.10 -11.05 -3.84
CA TRP A 30 13.59 -9.73 -4.20
C TRP A 30 13.44 -9.61 -5.72
N ILE A 31 12.22 -9.30 -6.16
CA ILE A 31 11.95 -8.88 -7.54
C ILE A 31 12.25 -7.39 -7.64
N CYS A 32 13.44 -7.05 -8.15
CA CYS A 32 13.82 -5.67 -8.39
C CYS A 32 13.13 -5.19 -9.67
N VAL A 33 11.97 -4.55 -9.52
CA VAL A 33 11.17 -4.05 -10.65
C VAL A 33 11.88 -2.95 -11.46
N GLN A 34 12.95 -2.35 -10.92
CA GLN A 34 13.77 -1.37 -11.64
C GLN A 34 14.75 -2.03 -12.61
N SER A 35 15.42 -3.12 -12.22
CA SER A 35 16.39 -3.82 -13.08
C SER A 35 15.81 -5.04 -13.79
N GLY A 36 14.67 -5.56 -13.34
CA GLY A 36 14.08 -6.82 -13.82
C GLY A 36 14.71 -8.07 -13.21
N GLU A 37 15.67 -7.93 -12.30
CA GLU A 37 16.38 -9.05 -11.68
C GLU A 37 15.61 -9.66 -10.51
N ILE A 38 15.89 -10.94 -10.25
CA ILE A 38 15.48 -11.64 -9.03
C ILE A 38 16.72 -11.81 -8.18
N LEU A 39 16.85 -10.99 -7.14
CA LEU A 39 17.99 -10.99 -6.22
C LEU A 39 17.73 -11.97 -5.06
N PRO A 40 18.52 -13.05 -4.90
CA PRO A 40 18.33 -14.00 -3.81
C PRO A 40 18.77 -13.42 -2.46
N ASP A 41 18.41 -14.12 -1.38
CA ASP A 41 18.90 -13.88 -0.02
C ASP A 41 18.89 -12.40 0.42
N THR A 42 17.79 -11.71 0.10
CA THR A 42 17.61 -10.29 0.41
C THR A 42 16.80 -10.11 1.69
N ASP A 43 17.35 -9.35 2.62
CA ASP A 43 16.72 -8.87 3.84
C ASP A 43 16.21 -7.43 3.65
N VAL A 44 15.09 -7.10 4.28
CA VAL A 44 14.48 -5.76 4.29
C VAL A 44 14.20 -5.33 5.73
N ALA A 45 14.78 -4.21 6.16
CA ALA A 45 14.53 -3.62 7.48
C ALA A 45 13.60 -2.42 7.40
N ILE A 46 12.62 -2.34 8.29
CA ILE A 46 11.55 -1.35 8.30
C ILE A 46 11.48 -0.68 9.67
N VAL A 47 11.38 0.65 9.68
CA VAL A 47 11.17 1.46 10.88
C VAL A 47 10.13 2.54 10.62
N SER A 48 9.19 2.72 11.53
CA SER A 48 8.12 3.73 11.43
C SER A 48 7.37 3.68 10.10
N GLY A 49 7.10 2.46 9.59
CA GLY A 49 6.38 2.24 8.33
C GLY A 49 7.20 2.51 7.05
N HIS A 50 8.51 2.75 7.16
CA HIS A 50 9.38 3.06 6.03
C HIS A 50 10.52 2.06 5.93
N ILE A 51 10.94 1.75 4.70
CA ILE A 51 12.08 0.88 4.43
C ILE A 51 13.36 1.65 4.78
N ALA A 52 14.16 1.13 5.70
CA ALA A 52 15.43 1.71 6.13
C ALA A 52 16.63 1.07 5.42
N PHE A 53 16.55 -0.24 5.14
CA PHE A 53 17.64 -1.02 4.56
C PHE A 53 17.10 -2.14 3.68
N VAL A 54 17.81 -2.40 2.58
CA VAL A 54 17.62 -3.56 1.69
C VAL A 54 19.01 -4.09 1.35
N GLY A 55 19.28 -5.36 1.60
CA GLY A 55 20.59 -5.94 1.35
C GLY A 55 20.69 -7.40 1.78
N SER A 56 21.88 -8.00 1.65
CA SER A 56 22.08 -9.43 1.88
C SER A 56 22.06 -9.86 3.35
N ASP A 57 22.27 -8.93 4.29
CA ASP A 57 22.18 -9.21 5.72
C ASP A 57 21.71 -7.97 6.48
N ALA A 58 20.55 -8.07 7.13
CA ALA A 58 20.03 -7.02 8.02
C ALA A 58 20.19 -7.38 9.50
N SER A 59 21.03 -8.38 9.85
CA SER A 59 21.22 -8.87 11.22
C SER A 59 21.59 -7.77 12.22
N HIS A 60 22.39 -6.78 11.80
CA HIS A 60 22.80 -5.63 12.61
C HIS A 60 21.64 -4.70 12.99
N THR A 61 20.51 -4.80 12.31
CA THR A 61 19.30 -4.01 12.59
C THR A 61 18.33 -4.72 13.56
N ILE A 62 18.62 -5.96 13.96
CA ILE A 62 17.72 -6.77 14.79
C ILE A 62 18.02 -6.55 16.27
N GLY A 63 17.02 -6.02 17.00
CA GLY A 63 17.04 -5.92 18.45
C GLY A 63 16.01 -6.82 19.12
N LYS A 64 15.99 -6.80 20.46
CA LYS A 64 15.10 -7.65 21.28
C LYS A 64 13.60 -7.51 20.98
N LYS A 65 13.16 -6.37 20.43
CA LYS A 65 11.75 -6.06 20.12
C LYS A 65 11.44 -6.09 18.61
N THR A 66 12.44 -6.33 17.78
CA THR A 66 12.27 -6.35 16.33
C THR A 66 11.45 -7.56 15.94
N LYS A 67 10.34 -7.36 15.22
CA LYS A 67 9.59 -8.46 14.62
C LYS A 67 10.40 -9.00 13.45
N VAL A 68 10.56 -10.32 13.36
CA VAL A 68 11.27 -10.96 12.24
C VAL A 68 10.29 -11.84 11.48
N ILE A 69 10.27 -11.68 10.15
CA ILE A 69 9.51 -12.52 9.21
C ILE A 69 10.51 -13.30 8.37
N ASP A 70 10.41 -14.63 8.36
CA ASP A 70 11.19 -15.48 7.46
C ASP A 70 10.48 -15.57 6.09
N ALA A 71 11.15 -15.09 5.06
CA ALA A 71 10.70 -15.11 3.67
C ALA A 71 11.51 -16.09 2.81
N LYS A 72 12.23 -17.05 3.42
CA LYS A 72 12.99 -18.07 2.68
C LYS A 72 12.11 -18.78 1.65
N ALA A 73 12.66 -18.92 0.43
CA ALA A 73 11.97 -19.46 -0.74
C ALA A 73 10.70 -18.68 -1.17
N LYS A 74 10.37 -17.55 -0.56
CA LYS A 74 9.31 -16.63 -1.01
C LYS A 74 9.89 -15.53 -1.89
N TYR A 75 9.00 -14.81 -2.56
CA TYR A 75 9.35 -13.62 -3.33
C TYR A 75 8.97 -12.35 -2.56
N LEU A 76 9.83 -11.34 -2.63
CA LEU A 76 9.54 -10.00 -2.14
C LEU A 76 9.17 -9.12 -3.34
N VAL A 77 7.99 -8.54 -3.30
CA VAL A 77 7.49 -7.60 -4.30
C VAL A 77 6.95 -6.36 -3.60
N PRO A 78 6.99 -5.17 -4.25
CA PRO A 78 6.18 -4.05 -3.82
C PRO A 78 4.71 -4.45 -3.73
N GLY A 79 3.97 -3.83 -2.82
CA GLY A 79 2.52 -3.98 -2.79
C GLY A 79 1.90 -3.56 -4.13
N LEU A 80 0.87 -4.28 -4.56
CA LEU A 80 0.24 -4.06 -5.85
C LEU A 80 -0.59 -2.77 -5.83
N LEU A 81 -0.61 -2.09 -6.98
CA LEU A 81 -1.42 -0.90 -7.22
C LEU A 81 -2.40 -1.20 -8.36
N ASP A 82 -3.69 -1.06 -8.10
CA ASP A 82 -4.73 -1.12 -9.12
C ASP A 82 -5.03 0.28 -9.65
N ALA A 83 -4.60 0.55 -10.89
CA ALA A 83 -4.56 1.90 -11.46
C ALA A 83 -5.93 2.46 -11.87
N HIS A 84 -6.94 1.61 -12.05
CA HIS A 84 -8.28 2.05 -12.40
C HIS A 84 -9.29 0.92 -12.17
N MET A 85 -10.26 1.17 -11.29
CA MET A 85 -11.33 0.20 -11.01
C MET A 85 -12.57 0.87 -10.43
N HIS A 86 -13.67 0.11 -10.39
CA HIS A 86 -14.95 0.50 -9.79
C HIS A 86 -15.29 -0.48 -8.67
N VAL A 87 -15.41 0.00 -7.43
CA VAL A 87 -15.71 -0.86 -6.28
C VAL A 87 -17.15 -1.37 -6.37
N GLU A 88 -18.04 -0.54 -6.89
CA GLU A 88 -19.46 -0.81 -7.05
C GLU A 88 -19.73 -2.06 -7.90
N SER A 89 -18.89 -2.34 -8.90
CA SER A 89 -18.96 -3.55 -9.72
C SER A 89 -18.66 -4.83 -8.92
N GLY A 90 -17.99 -4.71 -7.78
CA GLY A 90 -17.82 -5.78 -6.80
C GLY A 90 -19.06 -6.03 -5.92
N MET A 91 -20.10 -5.20 -6.05
CA MET A 91 -21.36 -5.26 -5.29
C MET A 91 -21.18 -5.22 -3.77
N VAL A 92 -20.11 -4.58 -3.31
CA VAL A 92 -19.76 -4.44 -1.90
C VAL A 92 -19.29 -3.02 -1.60
N THR A 93 -19.20 -2.66 -0.33
CA THR A 93 -18.68 -1.35 0.10
C THR A 93 -17.16 -1.30 -0.05
N VAL A 94 -16.57 -0.10 0.11
CA VAL A 94 -15.11 0.08 0.02
C VAL A 94 -14.41 -0.79 1.08
N THR A 95 -14.93 -0.86 2.30
CA THR A 95 -14.34 -1.67 3.38
C THR A 95 -14.30 -3.15 3.03
N GLU A 96 -15.39 -3.69 2.50
CA GLU A 96 -15.48 -5.11 2.15
C GLU A 96 -14.63 -5.45 0.93
N PHE A 97 -14.54 -4.54 -0.04
CA PHE A 97 -13.64 -4.70 -1.18
C PHE A 97 -12.18 -4.73 -0.72
N VAL A 98 -11.76 -3.77 0.13
CA VAL A 98 -10.41 -3.71 0.70
C VAL A 98 -10.10 -4.98 1.50
N ARG A 99 -11.04 -5.48 2.30
CA ARG A 99 -10.87 -6.73 3.05
C ARG A 99 -10.54 -7.92 2.13
N ALA A 100 -11.14 -7.96 0.94
CA ALA A 100 -10.92 -9.03 -0.03
C ALA A 100 -9.56 -8.94 -0.74
N VAL A 101 -9.09 -7.73 -1.09
CA VAL A 101 -7.89 -7.54 -1.91
C VAL A 101 -6.60 -7.29 -1.11
N ALA A 102 -6.68 -6.71 0.09
CA ALA A 102 -5.51 -6.39 0.89
C ALA A 102 -4.71 -7.66 1.27
N VAL A 103 -5.41 -8.75 1.59
CA VAL A 103 -4.80 -10.06 1.90
C VAL A 103 -4.15 -10.73 0.68
N ARG A 104 -4.38 -10.20 -0.53
CA ARG A 104 -3.80 -10.67 -1.79
C ARG A 104 -2.67 -9.77 -2.29
N GLY A 105 -2.26 -8.77 -1.50
CA GLY A 105 -1.11 -7.93 -1.78
C GLY A 105 -1.42 -6.57 -2.40
N THR A 106 -2.69 -6.23 -2.66
CA THR A 106 -3.07 -4.87 -3.09
C THR A 106 -2.91 -3.91 -1.93
N THR A 107 -2.07 -2.87 -2.12
CA THR A 107 -1.79 -1.83 -1.13
C THR A 107 -2.22 -0.44 -1.57
N GLY A 108 -2.63 -0.30 -2.82
CA GLY A 108 -3.20 0.92 -3.35
C GLY A 108 -4.21 0.65 -4.47
N MET A 109 -5.22 1.49 -4.57
CA MET A 109 -6.22 1.46 -5.63
C MET A 109 -6.66 2.87 -5.99
N PHE A 110 -6.94 3.09 -7.26
CA PHE A 110 -7.47 4.33 -7.80
C PHE A 110 -8.89 4.06 -8.31
N ILE A 111 -9.88 4.48 -7.52
CA ILE A 111 -11.27 4.10 -7.73
C ILE A 111 -12.04 5.26 -8.38
N ASP A 112 -12.84 4.96 -9.39
CA ASP A 112 -13.75 5.92 -10.02
C ASP A 112 -15.20 5.61 -9.59
N PRO A 113 -15.79 6.45 -8.70
CA PRO A 113 -17.10 6.20 -8.10
C PRO A 113 -18.25 6.65 -9.01
N HIS A 114 -18.13 6.45 -10.33
CA HIS A 114 -19.10 6.98 -11.29
C HIS A 114 -20.47 6.31 -11.19
N GLU A 115 -20.53 5.07 -10.70
CA GLU A 115 -21.80 4.34 -10.55
C GLU A 115 -22.62 4.95 -9.43
N ILE A 116 -22.03 5.12 -8.23
CA ILE A 116 -22.71 5.76 -7.11
C ILE A 116 -22.98 7.25 -7.37
N ALA A 117 -22.15 7.91 -8.17
CA ALA A 117 -22.36 9.30 -8.54
C ALA A 117 -23.55 9.49 -9.49
N ASN A 118 -23.77 8.59 -10.45
CA ASN A 118 -24.97 8.61 -11.28
C ASN A 118 -26.26 8.45 -10.45
N VAL A 119 -26.21 7.69 -9.35
CA VAL A 119 -27.39 7.48 -8.49
C VAL A 119 -27.59 8.59 -7.44
N PHE A 120 -26.51 9.02 -6.76
CA PHE A 120 -26.58 9.88 -5.58
C PHE A 120 -25.84 11.22 -5.73
N GLY A 121 -25.25 11.50 -6.90
CA GLY A 121 -24.43 12.67 -7.15
C GLY A 121 -23.25 12.77 -6.18
N LEU A 122 -22.90 14.00 -5.79
CA LEU A 122 -21.79 14.28 -4.88
C LEU A 122 -21.94 13.63 -3.49
N LYS A 123 -23.17 13.32 -3.06
CA LYS A 123 -23.38 12.59 -1.80
C LYS A 123 -22.81 11.18 -1.89
N GLY A 124 -23.03 10.49 -3.02
CA GLY A 124 -22.47 9.17 -3.29
C GLY A 124 -20.94 9.18 -3.26
N VAL A 125 -20.34 10.14 -3.97
CA VAL A 125 -18.88 10.34 -3.98
C VAL A 125 -18.34 10.56 -2.57
N LYS A 126 -18.98 11.43 -1.77
CA LYS A 126 -18.57 11.72 -0.39
C LYS A 126 -18.60 10.48 0.50
N LEU A 127 -19.60 9.60 0.35
CA LEU A 127 -19.68 8.35 1.11
C LEU A 127 -18.46 7.46 0.85
N MET A 128 -18.08 7.29 -0.42
CA MET A 128 -16.91 6.49 -0.78
C MET A 128 -15.60 7.12 -0.32
N VAL A 129 -15.45 8.46 -0.43
CA VAL A 129 -14.28 9.18 0.10
C VAL A 129 -14.14 8.98 1.62
N ASP A 130 -15.24 9.12 2.37
CA ASP A 130 -15.21 8.97 3.82
C ASP A 130 -14.90 7.54 4.27
N GLU A 131 -15.34 6.55 3.51
CA GLU A 131 -15.02 5.15 3.77
C GLU A 131 -13.57 4.83 3.38
N ALA A 132 -13.10 5.34 2.24
CA ALA A 132 -11.72 5.20 1.75
C ALA A 132 -10.67 5.72 2.75
N LEU A 133 -10.94 6.86 3.39
CA LEU A 133 -10.03 7.47 4.38
C LEU A 133 -9.78 6.61 5.63
N LYS A 134 -10.62 5.61 5.89
CA LYS A 134 -10.52 4.73 7.07
C LYS A 134 -9.80 3.42 6.79
N GLN A 135 -9.42 3.17 5.53
CA GLN A 135 -8.91 1.87 5.10
C GLN A 135 -7.42 1.67 5.46
N PRO A 136 -6.98 0.42 5.68
CA PRO A 136 -5.59 0.10 5.99
C PRO A 136 -4.64 0.14 4.77
N ILE A 137 -5.17 0.45 3.58
CA ILE A 137 -4.43 0.60 2.33
C ILE A 137 -4.79 1.93 1.68
N HIS A 138 -4.04 2.36 0.66
CA HIS A 138 -4.36 3.59 -0.05
C HIS A 138 -5.56 3.40 -0.98
N VAL A 139 -6.61 4.16 -0.75
CA VAL A 139 -7.78 4.22 -1.64
C VAL A 139 -7.92 5.65 -2.13
N TRP A 140 -7.45 5.91 -3.35
CA TRP A 140 -7.55 7.22 -3.99
C TRP A 140 -8.83 7.30 -4.80
N VAL A 141 -9.73 8.19 -4.42
CA VAL A 141 -11.01 8.39 -5.10
C VAL A 141 -10.84 9.44 -6.20
N GLN A 142 -11.16 9.07 -7.43
CA GLN A 142 -11.18 9.96 -8.59
C GLN A 142 -12.50 10.72 -8.66
N MET A 143 -12.53 11.82 -9.41
CA MET A 143 -13.76 12.57 -9.66
C MET A 143 -14.43 12.01 -10.92
N PRO A 144 -15.69 11.52 -10.84
CA PRO A 144 -16.45 11.08 -12.00
C PRO A 144 -16.59 12.21 -13.02
N SER A 145 -16.33 11.91 -14.30
CA SER A 145 -16.29 12.90 -15.37
C SER A 145 -17.61 13.06 -16.13
N CYS A 146 -18.42 12.01 -16.20
CA CYS A 146 -19.67 11.99 -16.98
C CYS A 146 -20.85 11.49 -16.14
N VAL A 147 -21.65 12.42 -15.62
CA VAL A 147 -22.83 12.14 -14.79
C VAL A 147 -23.97 13.10 -15.20
N PRO A 148 -24.97 12.67 -16.00
CA PRO A 148 -25.07 11.38 -16.69
C PRO A 148 -24.08 11.25 -17.85
N SER A 149 -24.00 10.06 -18.46
CA SER A 149 -23.12 9.83 -19.60
C SER A 149 -23.53 10.64 -20.84
N ALA A 150 -24.85 10.86 -21.04
CA ALA A 150 -25.42 11.59 -22.15
C ALA A 150 -26.49 12.62 -21.70
N PRO A 151 -26.09 13.84 -21.31
CA PRO A 151 -27.03 14.88 -20.88
C PRO A 151 -28.14 15.14 -21.91
N GLY A 152 -29.39 15.12 -21.46
CA GLY A 152 -30.57 15.34 -22.30
C GLY A 152 -31.08 14.09 -23.02
N LEU A 153 -30.36 12.97 -22.98
CA LEU A 153 -30.82 11.67 -23.48
C LEU A 153 -31.23 10.71 -22.35
N GLU A 154 -30.71 10.92 -21.15
CA GLU A 154 -31.00 10.14 -19.95
C GLU A 154 -31.00 11.03 -18.70
N THR A 155 -31.47 10.47 -17.58
CA THR A 155 -31.58 11.13 -16.26
C THR A 155 -30.75 10.43 -15.22
#